data_AF-A0AAJ5YZZ1-F1
#
_entry.id   AF-A0AAJ5YZZ1-F1
#
_cell.length_a   1.000
_cell.length_b   1.000
_cell.length_c   1.000
_cell.angle_alpha   90.00
_cell.angle_beta   90.00
_cell.angle_gamma   90.00
#
_symmetry.space_group_name_H-M   'P 1'
#
loop_
_entity.id
_entity.type
_entity.pdbx_description
1 polymer ?
#
loop_
_entity_poly.entity_id
_entity_poly.type
_entity_poly.pdbx_seq_one_letter_code
_entity_poly.pdbx_strand_id
1 'polypeptide(L)'
;MRRFASWAVVYVLVCGVLWVRSQYTATYVPGNATLPETSEEGQAGTNRCGEGSNNLSMCQNLYLNSATDFCLWGPQGPEPVGIGNSEREVVSYCTKAGRGTRLIPPGTLRSVHFVRTPHYVQVSGTGLFENIHISKVGGGGELDPHGEDGLGNPIGGLVFTNAFGKLAQAHEWTSFIDENHFCLRVCKDGDMAADYCKHIYDEMGCEFNMPTAPDQLGVFESCEGPDADIVGVYTNDGPP
;
A
#
# COMPACT_ATOMS: atom_id res chain seq x y z
N MET A 1 15.13 33.51 -68.68
CA MET A 1 15.20 33.39 -67.20
C MET A 1 14.26 32.28 -66.75
N ARG A 2 14.77 31.07 -66.48
CA ARG A 2 13.99 29.99 -65.85
C ARG A 2 14.83 29.47 -64.67
N ARG A 3 14.36 29.75 -63.46
CA ARG A 3 15.01 29.38 -62.19
C ARG A 3 14.64 27.94 -61.88
N PHE A 4 15.64 27.07 -61.68
CA PHE A 4 15.46 25.74 -61.12
C PHE A 4 15.35 25.87 -59.59
N ALA A 5 14.28 25.35 -59.00
CA ALA A 5 14.07 25.29 -57.56
C ALA A 5 14.68 23.99 -57.01
N SER A 6 15.67 24.13 -56.11
CA SER A 6 16.25 23.02 -55.36
C SER A 6 15.29 22.58 -54.25
N TRP A 7 14.91 21.30 -54.25
CA TRP A 7 14.12 20.70 -53.19
C TRP A 7 15.06 20.16 -52.10
N ALA A 8 15.02 20.78 -50.91
CA ALA A 8 15.69 20.25 -49.73
C ALA A 8 14.77 19.20 -49.08
N VAL A 9 15.24 17.95 -48.98
CA VAL A 9 14.57 16.88 -48.25
C VAL A 9 14.92 17.04 -46.77
N VAL A 10 13.94 17.40 -45.95
CA VAL A 10 14.06 17.45 -44.49
C VAL A 10 13.77 16.05 -43.95
N TYR A 11 14.77 15.40 -43.36
CA TYR A 11 14.57 14.18 -42.58
C TYR A 11 14.04 14.55 -41.19
N VAL A 12 12.77 14.23 -40.93
CA VAL A 12 12.18 14.33 -39.59
C VAL A 12 12.58 13.07 -38.82
N LEU A 13 13.52 13.22 -37.89
CA LEU A 13 13.83 12.21 -36.89
C LEU A 13 12.70 12.18 -35.85
N VAL A 14 11.80 11.22 -35.99
CA VAL A 14 10.80 10.90 -34.97
C VAL A 14 11.51 10.10 -33.88
N CYS A 15 12.01 10.77 -32.84
CA CYS A 15 12.37 10.10 -31.60
C CYS A 15 11.09 9.60 -30.94
N GLY A 16 10.79 8.32 -31.10
CA GLY A 16 9.75 7.67 -30.31
C GLY A 16 10.18 7.67 -28.84
N VAL A 17 9.44 8.39 -28.00
CA VAL A 17 9.56 8.24 -26.54
C VAL A 17 9.03 6.85 -26.22
N LEU A 18 9.94 5.92 -25.95
CA LEU A 18 9.58 4.63 -25.38
C LEU A 18 9.06 4.91 -23.97
N TRP A 19 7.75 4.79 -23.79
CA TRP A 19 7.15 4.71 -22.46
C TRP A 19 7.68 3.44 -21.81
N VAL A 20 8.67 3.59 -20.93
CA VAL A 20 9.08 2.51 -20.03
C VAL A 20 7.91 2.34 -19.07
N ARG A 21 7.08 1.31 -19.30
CA ARG A 21 6.14 0.85 -18.28
C ARG A 21 6.97 0.45 -17.07
N SER A 22 6.58 0.89 -15.87
CA SER A 22 7.13 0.32 -14.63
C SER A 22 6.98 -1.20 -14.74
N GLN A 23 8.10 -1.89 -14.93
CA GLN A 23 8.12 -3.34 -14.96
C GLN A 23 8.55 -3.77 -13.56
N TYR A 24 7.59 -4.31 -12.81
CA TYR A 24 7.88 -4.98 -11.55
C TYR A 24 8.92 -6.08 -11.80
N THR A 25 9.94 -6.14 -10.96
CA THR A 25 11.07 -7.08 -11.09
C THR A 25 10.60 -8.53 -10.95
N ALA A 26 9.52 -8.76 -10.20
CA ALA A 26 8.83 -10.03 -10.07
C ALA A 26 7.34 -9.83 -9.76
N THR A 27 6.51 -10.80 -10.17
CA THR A 27 5.11 -10.91 -9.74
C THR A 27 4.90 -12.28 -9.10
N TYR A 28 4.37 -12.27 -7.89
CA TYR A 28 4.18 -13.42 -7.04
C TYR A 28 2.73 -13.90 -7.05
N VAL A 29 2.56 -15.22 -7.19
CA VAL A 29 1.25 -15.85 -7.05
C VAL A 29 1.00 -16.13 -5.57
N PRO A 30 -0.11 -15.63 -4.99
CA PRO A 30 -0.43 -15.88 -3.60
C PRO A 30 -0.62 -17.38 -3.34
N GLY A 31 0.05 -17.90 -2.33
CA GLY A 31 -0.05 -19.30 -1.95
C GLY A 31 1.17 -19.81 -1.18
N ASN A 32 0.96 -20.68 -0.20
CA ASN A 32 2.04 -21.15 0.66
C ASN A 32 3.12 -21.96 -0.09
N ALA A 33 2.74 -22.65 -1.17
CA ALA A 33 3.67 -23.43 -1.98
C ALA A 33 4.34 -22.61 -3.09
N THR A 34 3.79 -21.43 -3.42
CA THR A 34 4.25 -20.60 -4.53
C THR A 34 5.12 -19.44 -4.08
N LEU A 35 4.90 -18.93 -2.86
CA LEU A 35 5.67 -17.83 -2.31
C LEU A 35 7.04 -18.30 -1.79
N PRO A 36 8.11 -17.51 -2.05
CA PRO A 36 9.42 -17.79 -1.52
C PRO A 36 9.45 -17.57 0.00
N GLU A 37 10.54 -17.98 0.65
CA GLU A 37 10.74 -17.63 2.06
C GLU A 37 10.95 -16.13 2.22
N THR A 38 11.73 -15.50 1.35
CA THR A 38 11.92 -14.06 1.25
C THR A 38 11.89 -13.63 -0.22
N SER A 39 11.41 -12.42 -0.51
CA SER A 39 11.42 -11.83 -1.85
C SER A 39 12.59 -10.89 -2.07
N GLU A 40 13.16 -10.32 -1.00
CA GLU A 40 14.26 -9.35 -1.06
C GLU A 40 15.40 -9.70 -0.08
N GLU A 41 16.60 -9.18 -0.37
CA GLU A 41 17.76 -9.30 0.53
C GLU A 41 17.56 -8.42 1.77
N GLY A 42 17.89 -8.94 2.96
CA GLY A 42 17.75 -8.20 4.22
C GLY A 42 16.35 -8.23 4.83
N GLN A 43 15.41 -8.95 4.21
CA GLN A 43 14.07 -9.17 4.75
C GLN A 43 14.11 -9.88 6.12
N ALA A 44 13.48 -9.27 7.12
CA ALA A 44 13.48 -9.78 8.50
C ALA A 44 12.51 -10.96 8.74
N GLY A 45 11.37 -10.94 8.07
CA GLY A 45 10.31 -11.94 8.17
C GLY A 45 10.28 -12.91 7.01
N THR A 46 9.07 -13.37 6.64
CA THR A 46 8.89 -14.34 5.56
C THR A 46 7.66 -14.05 4.70
N ASN A 47 7.75 -14.37 3.40
CA ASN A 47 6.60 -14.42 2.50
C ASN A 47 5.93 -15.80 2.45
N ARG A 48 6.54 -16.86 3.01
CA ARG A 48 5.93 -18.19 3.14
C ARG A 48 5.15 -18.31 4.44
N CYS A 49 4.09 -17.53 4.56
CA CYS A 49 3.40 -17.32 5.84
C CYS A 49 2.58 -18.53 6.35
N GLY A 50 2.29 -19.52 5.51
CA GLY A 50 1.31 -20.55 5.84
C GLY A 50 -0.12 -20.01 5.94
N GLU A 51 -1.00 -20.78 6.58
CA GLU A 51 -2.42 -20.45 6.71
C GLU A 51 -2.85 -20.18 8.17
N GLY A 52 -2.05 -20.62 9.15
CA GLY A 52 -2.34 -20.44 10.57
C GLY A 52 -2.18 -18.98 11.03
N SER A 53 -2.83 -18.62 12.13
CA SER A 53 -2.59 -17.33 12.78
C SER A 53 -1.92 -17.52 14.14
N ASN A 54 -0.86 -16.75 14.38
CA ASN A 54 0.00 -16.87 15.55
C ASN A 54 0.50 -15.49 15.97
N ASN A 55 0.60 -15.21 17.27
CA ASN A 55 1.11 -13.92 17.78
C ASN A 55 2.61 -13.73 17.54
N LEU A 56 3.36 -14.82 17.31
CA LEU A 56 4.77 -14.79 16.90
C LEU A 56 4.96 -14.93 15.39
N SER A 57 3.92 -14.76 14.58
CA SER A 57 4.07 -14.81 13.12
C SER A 57 5.03 -13.72 12.64
N MET A 58 5.93 -14.12 11.75
CA MET A 58 6.88 -13.26 11.03
C MET A 58 6.44 -12.99 9.59
N CYS A 59 5.15 -13.17 9.29
CA CYS A 59 4.62 -12.96 7.95
C CYS A 59 4.76 -11.50 7.52
N GLN A 60 5.38 -11.30 6.36
CA GLN A 60 5.51 -10.01 5.68
C GLN A 60 4.72 -9.98 4.37
N ASN A 61 3.55 -10.63 4.39
CA ASN A 61 2.53 -10.44 3.37
C ASN A 61 1.33 -9.72 3.99
N LEU A 62 0.77 -8.76 3.27
CA LEU A 62 -0.43 -8.02 3.69
C LEU A 62 -1.57 -8.26 2.70
N TYR A 63 -2.80 -8.21 3.20
CA TYR A 63 -4.00 -8.38 2.40
C TYR A 63 -4.94 -7.20 2.60
N LEU A 64 -5.54 -6.68 1.53
CA LEU A 64 -6.63 -5.70 1.60
C LEU A 64 -7.77 -6.12 0.67
N ASN A 65 -8.77 -6.80 1.22
CA ASN A 65 -9.87 -7.37 0.45
C ASN A 65 -11.21 -6.67 0.72
N SER A 66 -11.49 -6.29 1.97
CA SER A 66 -12.73 -5.62 2.39
C SER A 66 -12.59 -5.00 3.78
N ALA A 67 -13.60 -4.26 4.24
CA ALA A 67 -13.71 -3.75 5.62
C ALA A 67 -13.57 -4.81 6.73
N THR A 68 -13.79 -6.09 6.42
CA THR A 68 -13.69 -7.19 7.40
C THR A 68 -12.55 -8.17 7.10
N ASP A 69 -11.77 -7.88 6.06
CA ASP A 69 -10.69 -8.72 5.58
C ASP A 69 -9.58 -7.82 5.07
N PHE A 70 -8.77 -7.37 6.01
CA PHE A 70 -7.60 -6.56 5.73
C PHE A 70 -6.55 -6.79 6.80
N CYS A 71 -5.34 -6.32 6.54
CA CYS A 71 -4.27 -6.29 7.51
C CYS A 71 -3.65 -4.91 7.60
N LEU A 72 -2.93 -4.71 8.69
CA LEU A 72 -2.09 -3.55 8.94
C LEU A 72 -0.67 -4.04 9.17
N TRP A 73 0.30 -3.22 8.76
CA TRP A 73 1.67 -3.38 9.18
C TRP A 73 1.84 -2.91 10.62
N GLY A 74 2.66 -3.61 11.39
CA GLY A 74 3.01 -3.17 12.74
C GLY A 74 4.30 -3.81 13.23
N PRO A 75 4.89 -3.30 14.32
CA PRO A 75 6.14 -3.82 14.83
C PRO A 75 6.05 -5.28 15.28
N GLN A 76 7.20 -5.94 15.34
CA GLN A 76 7.30 -7.34 15.77
C GLN A 76 7.01 -7.51 17.27
N GLY A 77 7.08 -6.44 18.07
CA GLY A 77 7.00 -6.50 19.52
C GLY A 77 8.18 -7.25 20.16
N PRO A 78 8.11 -7.57 21.46
CA PRO A 78 6.99 -7.33 22.37
C PRO A 78 6.87 -5.88 22.84
N GLU A 79 7.96 -5.10 22.76
CA GLU A 79 7.95 -3.70 23.19
C GLU A 79 7.36 -2.79 22.12
N PRO A 80 6.53 -1.79 22.49
CA PRO A 80 6.06 -0.81 21.53
C PRO A 80 7.19 0.05 20.98
N VAL A 81 7.22 0.23 19.65
CA VAL A 81 8.18 1.09 18.95
C VAL A 81 7.46 2.00 17.94
N GLY A 82 8.09 3.10 17.56
CA GLY A 82 7.58 3.96 16.49
C GLY A 82 7.68 3.27 15.13
N ILE A 83 6.78 3.59 14.21
CA ILE A 83 6.78 2.96 12.88
C ILE A 83 8.03 3.33 12.10
N GLY A 84 8.42 4.61 12.05
CA GLY A 84 9.66 5.01 11.36
C GLY A 84 10.94 4.34 11.90
N ASN A 85 10.93 3.83 13.14
CA ASN A 85 12.07 3.08 13.71
C ASN A 85 12.06 1.58 13.37
N SER A 86 10.95 1.06 12.85
CA SER A 86 10.73 -0.38 12.62
C SER A 86 10.21 -0.71 11.22
N GLU A 87 10.01 0.30 10.38
CA GLU A 87 9.37 0.22 9.06
C GLU A 87 9.95 -0.87 8.17
N ARG A 88 11.26 -1.08 8.22
CA ARG A 88 11.96 -2.10 7.40
C ARG A 88 11.63 -3.53 7.82
N GLU A 89 11.18 -3.73 9.04
CA GLU A 89 11.03 -5.05 9.68
C GLU A 89 9.63 -5.32 10.25
N VAL A 90 8.66 -4.44 9.99
CA VAL A 90 7.26 -4.66 10.39
C VAL A 90 6.69 -5.95 9.81
N VAL A 91 5.71 -6.51 10.50
CA VAL A 91 4.98 -7.74 10.15
C VAL A 91 3.49 -7.48 10.07
N SER A 92 2.76 -8.40 9.45
CA SER A 92 1.33 -8.21 9.20
C SER A 92 0.44 -8.65 10.37
N TYR A 93 -0.53 -7.80 10.70
CA TYR A 93 -1.64 -8.07 11.63
C TYR A 93 -2.95 -8.01 10.85
N CYS A 94 -3.67 -9.12 10.73
CA CYS A 94 -4.91 -9.19 9.96
C CYS A 94 -6.16 -9.28 10.83
N THR A 95 -7.27 -8.77 10.33
CA THR A 95 -8.60 -8.93 10.95
C THR A 95 -9.12 -10.37 10.89
N LYS A 96 -8.62 -11.18 9.97
CA LYS A 96 -9.02 -12.58 9.77
C LYS A 96 -7.85 -13.55 9.79
N ALA A 97 -8.09 -14.72 10.37
CA ALA A 97 -7.21 -15.86 10.26
C ALA A 97 -7.18 -16.44 8.82
N GLY A 98 -6.26 -17.36 8.53
CA GLY A 98 -6.11 -17.94 7.20
C GLY A 98 -5.05 -17.25 6.32
N ARG A 99 -4.32 -16.25 6.85
CA ARG A 99 -3.31 -15.47 6.12
C ARG A 99 -1.86 -15.78 6.50
N GLY A 100 -1.66 -16.65 7.49
CA GLY A 100 -0.30 -16.89 8.02
C GLY A 100 0.20 -15.79 8.97
N THR A 101 -0.63 -14.79 9.27
CA THR A 101 -0.27 -13.53 9.94
C THR A 101 -0.62 -13.55 11.43
N ARG A 102 -0.24 -12.47 12.12
CA ARG A 102 -0.81 -12.14 13.42
C ARG A 102 -2.27 -11.73 13.26
N LEU A 103 -3.05 -11.85 14.33
CA LEU A 103 -4.40 -11.29 14.37
C LEU A 103 -4.36 -9.92 15.03
N ILE A 104 -5.13 -8.99 14.49
CA ILE A 104 -5.44 -7.73 15.18
C ILE A 104 -6.24 -8.09 16.44
N PRO A 105 -5.77 -7.74 17.65
CA PRO A 105 -6.49 -8.07 18.87
C PRO A 105 -7.88 -7.42 18.91
N PRO A 106 -8.91 -8.10 19.45
CA PRO A 106 -10.24 -7.53 19.62
C PRO A 106 -10.21 -6.20 20.40
N GLY A 107 -10.98 -5.21 19.94
CA GLY A 107 -11.02 -3.89 20.57
C GLY A 107 -9.88 -2.95 20.17
N THR A 108 -8.95 -3.39 19.31
CA THR A 108 -7.92 -2.53 18.71
C THR A 108 -8.53 -1.51 17.75
N LEU A 109 -9.31 -1.95 16.77
CA LEU A 109 -9.97 -1.06 15.80
C LEU A 109 -11.16 -0.35 16.45
N ARG A 110 -11.24 0.97 16.26
CA ARG A 110 -12.28 1.86 16.80
C ARG A 110 -13.19 2.42 15.71
N SER A 111 -12.67 2.63 14.51
CA SER A 111 -13.45 2.86 13.29
C SER A 111 -12.77 2.17 12.10
N VAL A 112 -13.56 1.88 11.06
CA VAL A 112 -13.06 1.36 9.78
C VAL A 112 -13.89 1.96 8.65
N HIS A 113 -13.22 2.57 7.69
CA HIS A 113 -13.80 3.14 6.49
C HIS A 113 -13.13 2.47 5.29
N PHE A 114 -13.86 1.58 4.62
CA PHE A 114 -13.37 0.92 3.41
C PHE A 114 -14.05 1.51 2.18
N VAL A 115 -13.25 1.87 1.16
CA VAL A 115 -13.75 2.28 -0.14
C VAL A 115 -13.12 1.44 -1.24
N ARG A 116 -13.95 1.03 -2.20
CA ARG A 116 -13.51 0.44 -3.46
C ARG A 116 -13.82 1.36 -4.62
N THR A 117 -12.83 1.57 -5.47
CA THR A 117 -12.94 2.36 -6.70
C THR A 117 -12.55 1.51 -7.91
N PRO A 118 -12.65 2.05 -9.15
CA PRO A 118 -12.12 1.38 -10.33
C PRO A 118 -10.61 1.10 -10.29
N HIS A 119 -9.82 1.99 -9.67
CA HIS A 119 -8.34 1.91 -9.66
C HIS A 119 -7.71 1.52 -8.32
N TYR A 120 -8.40 1.62 -7.19
CA TYR A 120 -7.84 1.26 -5.90
C TYR A 120 -8.88 0.77 -4.89
N VAL A 121 -8.40 0.12 -3.84
CA VAL A 121 -9.13 -0.06 -2.59
C VAL A 121 -8.37 0.62 -1.49
N GLN A 122 -9.12 1.18 -0.55
CA GLN A 122 -8.54 1.89 0.59
C GLN A 122 -9.29 1.49 1.84
N VAL A 123 -8.55 1.36 2.94
CA VAL A 123 -9.10 1.24 4.28
C VAL A 123 -8.44 2.30 5.17
N SER A 124 -9.23 3.04 5.92
CA SER A 124 -8.76 3.98 6.94
C SER A 124 -9.56 3.86 8.22
N GLY A 125 -9.09 4.50 9.28
CA GLY A 125 -9.84 4.61 10.52
C GLY A 125 -8.96 4.87 11.73
N THR A 126 -9.55 4.65 12.90
CA THR A 126 -8.92 4.88 14.20
C THR A 126 -8.76 3.58 14.99
N GLY A 127 -7.81 3.56 15.91
CA GLY A 127 -7.51 2.38 16.72
C GLY A 127 -6.75 2.68 18.01
N LEU A 128 -6.46 1.62 18.76
CA LEU A 128 -5.49 1.61 19.87
C LEU A 128 -4.29 0.77 19.46
N PHE A 129 -3.36 1.35 18.69
CA PHE A 129 -2.33 0.55 18.02
C PHE A 129 -1.15 0.13 18.91
N GLU A 130 -1.12 0.56 20.16
CA GLU A 130 -0.28 -0.08 21.19
C GLU A 130 -0.59 -1.59 21.32
N ASN A 131 -1.82 -2.02 21.03
CA ASN A 131 -2.20 -3.43 21.00
C ASN A 131 -1.49 -4.25 19.91
N ILE A 132 -0.90 -3.58 18.91
CA ILE A 132 -0.05 -4.19 17.88
C ILE A 132 1.38 -3.62 17.94
N HIS A 133 1.79 -3.18 19.13
CA HIS A 133 3.14 -2.69 19.46
C HIS A 133 3.56 -1.38 18.79
N ILE A 134 2.61 -0.52 18.41
CA ILE A 134 2.95 0.86 17.99
C ILE A 134 3.05 1.76 19.22
N SER A 135 4.19 2.44 19.36
CA SER A 135 4.45 3.34 20.50
C SER A 135 3.60 4.60 20.43
N LYS A 136 2.98 4.96 21.57
CA LYS A 136 2.22 6.22 21.74
C LYS A 136 3.05 7.51 21.61
N VAL A 137 4.38 7.39 21.66
CA VAL A 137 5.30 8.54 21.63
C VAL A 137 6.39 8.40 20.57
N GLY A 138 6.40 7.27 19.85
CA GLY A 138 7.44 6.94 18.88
C GLY A 138 7.19 7.51 17.48
N GLY A 139 6.01 8.12 17.26
CA GLY A 139 5.56 8.62 15.96
C GLY A 139 5.03 7.51 15.04
N GLY A 140 4.21 7.93 14.07
CA GLY A 140 3.80 7.11 12.95
C GLY A 140 4.87 7.00 11.87
N GLY A 141 4.47 6.51 10.70
CA GLY A 141 5.34 6.45 9.53
C GLY A 141 4.57 6.03 8.29
N GLU A 142 5.22 6.23 7.15
CA GLU A 142 4.81 5.76 5.85
C GLU A 142 5.46 4.40 5.56
N LEU A 143 4.76 3.55 4.81
CA LEU A 143 5.19 2.22 4.40
C LEU A 143 4.74 1.98 2.96
N ASP A 144 5.65 1.49 2.13
CA ASP A 144 5.46 1.37 0.68
C ASP A 144 6.35 0.27 0.04
N PRO A 145 6.12 -0.09 -1.25
CA PRO A 145 6.84 -1.15 -1.94
C PRO A 145 8.26 -0.79 -2.40
N HIS A 146 8.65 0.48 -2.36
CA HIS A 146 9.91 0.98 -2.88
C HIS A 146 10.85 1.38 -1.75
N GLY A 147 10.41 2.14 -0.76
CA GLY A 147 11.28 2.64 0.31
C GLY A 147 12.53 3.40 -0.21
N GLU A 148 13.48 3.70 0.67
CA GLU A 148 14.68 4.50 0.29
C GLU A 148 15.62 3.75 -0.68
N ASP A 149 15.75 2.44 -0.54
CA ASP A 149 16.70 1.60 -1.28
C ASP A 149 16.06 0.75 -2.40
N GLY A 150 14.76 0.94 -2.68
CA GLY A 150 14.04 0.20 -3.71
C GLY A 150 13.60 -1.20 -3.29
N LEU A 151 13.77 -1.57 -2.02
CA LEU A 151 13.41 -2.89 -1.47
C LEU A 151 12.09 -2.90 -0.70
N GLY A 152 11.49 -1.73 -0.50
CA GLY A 152 10.31 -1.50 0.32
C GLY A 152 10.59 -1.34 1.82
N ASN A 153 9.59 -0.84 2.51
CA ASN A 153 9.51 -0.66 3.97
C ASN A 153 8.11 -1.14 4.41
N PRO A 154 7.93 -2.43 4.74
CA PRO A 154 8.97 -3.43 5.02
C PRO A 154 9.69 -3.97 3.79
N ILE A 155 10.97 -4.31 4.01
CA ILE A 155 11.78 -4.98 2.99
C ILE A 155 11.08 -6.28 2.58
N GLY A 156 10.84 -6.45 1.27
CA GLY A 156 10.18 -7.65 0.74
C GLY A 156 8.72 -7.81 1.18
N GLY A 157 8.06 -6.72 1.55
CA GLY A 157 6.63 -6.69 1.83
C GLY A 157 5.80 -6.98 0.57
N LEU A 158 5.04 -8.08 0.56
CA LEU A 158 4.14 -8.40 -0.55
C LEU A 158 2.69 -8.09 -0.19
N VAL A 159 2.00 -7.32 -1.04
CA VAL A 159 0.60 -6.98 -0.85
C VAL A 159 -0.29 -7.72 -1.84
N PHE A 160 -1.36 -8.32 -1.33
CA PHE A 160 -2.32 -9.07 -2.13
C PHE A 160 -3.75 -8.53 -1.95
N THR A 161 -4.54 -8.59 -3.01
CA THR A 161 -5.96 -8.23 -2.95
C THR A 161 -6.78 -9.07 -3.91
N ASN A 162 -7.99 -9.45 -3.48
CA ASN A 162 -9.02 -10.02 -4.35
C ASN A 162 -10.12 -9.00 -4.67
N ALA A 163 -9.98 -7.74 -4.24
CA ALA A 163 -11.01 -6.73 -4.44
C ALA A 163 -11.25 -6.41 -5.92
N PHE A 164 -10.30 -6.70 -6.81
CA PHE A 164 -10.44 -6.51 -8.26
C PHE A 164 -10.72 -7.81 -9.03
N GLY A 165 -11.01 -8.92 -8.34
CA GLY A 165 -11.33 -10.20 -8.97
C GLY A 165 -10.70 -11.38 -8.24
N LYS A 166 -9.85 -12.14 -8.94
CA LYS A 166 -9.07 -13.21 -8.29
C LYS A 166 -8.00 -12.58 -7.40
N LEU A 167 -7.66 -13.26 -6.30
CA LEU A 167 -6.55 -12.84 -5.44
C LEU A 167 -5.26 -12.75 -6.27
N ALA A 168 -4.67 -11.56 -6.29
CA ALA A 168 -3.46 -11.25 -7.02
C ALA A 168 -2.57 -10.32 -6.20
N GLN A 169 -1.28 -10.26 -6.54
CA GLN A 169 -0.40 -9.23 -5.99
C GLN A 169 -0.83 -7.87 -6.52
N ALA A 170 -0.75 -6.86 -5.65
CA ALA A 170 -0.76 -5.46 -6.02
C ALA A 170 0.63 -4.90 -5.74
N HIS A 171 1.23 -4.27 -6.74
CA HIS A 171 2.61 -3.83 -6.63
C HIS A 171 2.74 -2.37 -6.19
N GLU A 172 1.69 -1.57 -6.36
CA GLU A 172 1.65 -0.19 -5.86
C GLU A 172 0.66 -0.10 -4.72
N TRP A 173 1.16 0.33 -3.57
CA TRP A 173 0.40 0.53 -2.35
C TRP A 173 1.11 1.57 -1.49
N THR A 174 0.36 2.20 -0.60
CA THR A 174 0.90 3.15 0.37
C THR A 174 0.13 2.95 1.66
N SER A 175 0.82 3.01 2.79
CA SER A 175 0.23 2.84 4.11
C SER A 175 0.80 3.87 5.07
N PHE A 176 -0.06 4.49 5.86
CA PHE A 176 0.34 5.29 7.00
C PHE A 176 -0.33 4.73 8.24
N ILE A 177 0.42 4.65 9.33
CA ILE A 177 -0.12 4.25 10.63
C ILE A 177 0.66 4.94 11.76
N ASP A 178 -0.09 5.46 12.72
CA ASP A 178 0.42 6.06 13.95
C ASP A 178 -0.20 5.39 15.18
N GLU A 179 -0.10 6.00 16.36
CA GLU A 179 -0.64 5.42 17.58
C GLU A 179 -2.17 5.25 17.60
N ASN A 180 -2.91 6.04 16.81
CA ASN A 180 -4.37 6.15 16.85
C ASN A 180 -5.06 6.14 15.47
N HIS A 181 -4.36 6.37 14.36
CA HIS A 181 -4.92 6.43 13.01
C HIS A 181 -4.19 5.49 12.06
N PHE A 182 -4.91 5.04 11.04
CA PHE A 182 -4.32 4.30 9.93
C PHE A 182 -5.04 4.64 8.63
N CYS A 183 -4.30 4.52 7.53
CA CYS A 183 -4.86 4.46 6.19
C CYS A 183 -3.94 3.62 5.31
N LEU A 184 -4.53 2.77 4.49
CA LEU A 184 -3.84 1.91 3.56
C LEU A 184 -4.60 1.97 2.24
N ARG A 185 -3.90 2.27 1.15
CA ARG A 185 -4.43 2.20 -0.20
C ARG A 185 -3.63 1.17 -0.99
N VAL A 186 -4.35 0.29 -1.69
CA VAL A 186 -3.79 -0.74 -2.57
C VAL A 186 -4.36 -0.53 -3.96
N CYS A 187 -3.47 -0.28 -4.91
CA CYS A 187 -3.86 0.07 -6.27
C CYS A 187 -3.90 -1.15 -7.17
N LYS A 188 -4.90 -1.16 -8.04
CA LYS A 188 -5.02 -2.15 -9.10
C LYS A 188 -3.88 -1.92 -10.09
N ASP A 189 -3.08 -2.96 -10.34
CA ASP A 189 -2.03 -2.92 -11.35
C ASP A 189 -2.57 -2.40 -12.71
N GLY A 190 -1.85 -1.44 -13.27
CA GLY A 190 -2.23 -0.74 -14.49
C GLY A 190 -1.50 0.60 -14.61
N ASP A 191 -1.76 1.32 -15.69
CA ASP A 191 -1.01 2.54 -16.03
C ASP A 191 -1.17 3.68 -14.99
N MET A 192 -2.21 3.62 -14.14
CA MET A 192 -2.51 4.62 -13.09
C MET A 192 -2.12 4.18 -11.67
N ALA A 193 -1.55 2.99 -11.48
CA ALA A 193 -1.36 2.42 -10.15
C ALA A 193 -0.42 3.28 -9.28
N ALA A 194 0.71 3.71 -9.84
CA ALA A 194 1.68 4.56 -9.14
C ALA A 194 1.14 5.98 -8.88
N ASP A 195 0.23 6.48 -9.71
CA ASP A 195 -0.37 7.79 -9.50
C ASP A 195 -1.35 7.79 -8.32
N TYR A 196 -2.16 6.74 -8.19
CA TYR A 196 -3.15 6.62 -7.11
C TYR A 196 -2.54 6.14 -5.78
N CYS A 197 -1.45 5.38 -5.82
CA CYS A 197 -0.69 4.91 -4.64
C CYS A 197 0.68 5.58 -4.59
N LYS A 198 0.67 6.91 -4.75
CA LYS A 198 1.87 7.74 -4.72
C LYS A 198 2.44 7.79 -3.30
N HIS A 199 3.75 7.64 -3.19
CA HIS A 199 4.52 7.57 -1.93
C HIS A 199 5.51 8.72 -1.74
N ILE A 200 5.47 9.78 -2.56
CA ILE A 200 6.40 10.93 -2.47
C ILE A 200 6.02 11.98 -1.41
N TYR A 201 4.93 11.79 -0.68
CA TYR A 201 4.40 12.69 0.35
C TYR A 201 4.31 11.98 1.71
N ASP A 202 5.37 11.28 2.05
CA ASP A 202 5.60 10.48 3.26
C ASP A 202 5.40 11.27 4.58
N GLU A 203 5.77 12.54 4.62
CA GLU A 203 5.62 13.36 5.84
C GLU A 203 4.19 13.91 6.06
N MET A 204 3.29 13.79 5.07
CA MET A 204 1.97 14.46 5.10
C MET A 204 0.85 13.60 5.73
N GLY A 205 1.05 12.29 5.87
CA GLY A 205 0.11 11.39 6.55
C GLY A 205 -1.22 11.14 5.82
N CYS A 206 -2.18 10.56 6.55
CA CYS A 206 -3.45 10.09 6.00
C CYS A 206 -4.35 11.18 5.45
N GLU A 207 -4.50 12.30 6.16
CA GLU A 207 -5.42 13.37 5.78
C GLU A 207 -5.08 13.98 4.41
N PHE A 208 -3.79 14.02 4.06
CA PHE A 208 -3.34 14.52 2.78
C PHE A 208 -3.32 13.46 1.67
N ASN A 209 -2.78 12.26 1.96
CA ASN A 209 -2.58 11.22 0.94
C ASN A 209 -3.85 10.42 0.63
N MET A 210 -4.67 10.19 1.65
CA MET A 210 -5.84 9.33 1.61
C MET A 210 -7.03 9.99 2.32
N PRO A 211 -7.43 11.22 1.93
CA PRO A 211 -8.51 11.92 2.59
C PRO A 211 -9.78 11.08 2.56
N THR A 212 -10.42 11.00 3.72
CA THR A 212 -11.75 10.39 3.90
C THR A 212 -12.63 11.36 4.68
N ALA A 213 -13.94 11.06 4.74
CA ALA A 213 -14.79 11.76 5.69
C ALA A 213 -14.22 11.58 7.12
N PRO A 214 -14.37 12.56 8.02
CA PRO A 214 -13.83 12.46 9.37
C PRO A 214 -14.23 11.15 10.05
N ASP A 215 -13.23 10.45 10.59
CA ASP A 215 -13.44 9.19 11.28
C ASP A 215 -14.41 9.36 12.46
N GLN A 216 -15.39 8.45 12.57
CA GLN A 216 -16.35 8.44 13.65
C GLN A 216 -16.21 7.17 14.47
N LEU A 217 -15.97 7.32 15.78
CA LEU A 217 -15.84 6.19 16.70
C LEU A 217 -17.06 5.27 16.64
N GLY A 218 -16.82 3.97 16.47
CA GLY A 218 -17.87 2.95 16.36
C GLY A 218 -18.47 2.82 14.96
N VAL A 219 -18.01 3.61 13.98
CA VAL A 219 -18.44 3.46 12.58
C VAL A 219 -17.53 2.47 11.85
N PHE A 220 -18.16 1.46 11.27
CA PHE A 220 -17.53 0.45 10.43
C PHE A 220 -18.31 0.40 9.12
N GLU A 221 -17.74 0.93 8.06
CA GLU A 221 -18.43 1.07 6.78
C GLU A 221 -17.61 0.55 5.59
N SER A 222 -18.35 0.21 4.54
CA SER A 222 -17.83 -0.25 3.26
C SER A 222 -18.64 0.44 2.17
N CYS A 223 -17.97 1.17 1.29
CA CYS A 223 -18.59 1.85 0.17
C CYS A 223 -17.88 1.53 -1.15
N GLU A 224 -18.62 1.74 -2.24
CA GLU A 224 -18.06 1.83 -3.59
C GLU A 224 -18.15 3.29 -4.04
N GLY A 225 -17.13 3.78 -4.72
CA GLY A 225 -17.04 5.18 -5.13
C GLY A 225 -16.26 5.38 -6.42
N PRO A 226 -16.30 6.60 -6.97
CA PRO A 226 -15.39 6.99 -8.03
C PRO A 226 -13.95 7.05 -7.49
N ASP A 227 -12.97 7.12 -8.40
CA ASP A 227 -11.60 7.43 -8.00
C ASP A 227 -11.52 8.85 -7.41
N ALA A 228 -10.73 9.02 -6.35
CA ALA A 228 -10.38 10.34 -5.84
C ALA A 228 -9.50 11.11 -6.83
N ASP A 229 -9.30 12.40 -6.58
CA ASP A 229 -8.26 13.16 -7.26
C ASP A 229 -6.87 12.60 -6.89
N ILE A 230 -5.93 12.68 -7.84
CA ILE A 230 -4.55 12.27 -7.61
C ILE A 230 -3.90 13.23 -6.62
N VAL A 231 -3.31 12.69 -5.56
CA VAL A 231 -2.66 13.50 -4.52
C VAL A 231 -1.59 14.42 -5.12
N GLY A 232 -1.62 15.69 -4.68
CA GLY A 232 -0.74 16.75 -5.15
C GLY A 232 -1.11 17.36 -6.51
N VAL A 233 -2.19 16.90 -7.16
CA VAL A 233 -2.72 17.50 -8.38
C VAL A 233 -3.88 18.42 -8.03
N TYR A 234 -3.61 19.73 -8.05
CA TYR A 234 -4.65 20.75 -7.88
C TYR A 234 -5.30 21.03 -9.23
N THR A 235 -6.53 20.57 -9.42
CA THR A 235 -7.35 20.99 -10.56
C THR A 235 -8.09 22.27 -10.19
N ASN A 236 -8.17 23.24 -11.09
CA ASN A 236 -8.83 24.53 -10.83
C ASN A 236 -10.36 24.42 -10.63
N ASP A 237 -10.92 23.21 -10.62
CA ASP A 237 -12.35 22.92 -10.64
C ASP A 237 -12.80 21.88 -9.57
N GLY A 238 -11.98 21.56 -8.56
CA GLY A 238 -12.34 20.63 -7.46
C GLY A 238 -12.87 21.34 -6.20
N PRO A 239 -13.89 20.79 -5.49
CA PRO A 239 -14.47 21.40 -4.29
C PRO A 239 -13.61 21.18 -3.03
N PRO A 240 -13.79 22.02 -1.99
CA PRO A 240 -12.93 22.11 -0.81
C PRO A 240 -12.93 20.88 0.10
#